data_AF-A0A015SVR7-F1
#
_entry.id   AF-A0A015SVR7-F1
#
_cell.length_a   1.000
_cell.length_b   1.000
_cell.length_c   1.000
_cell.angle_alpha   90.00
_cell.angle_beta   90.00
_cell.angle_gamma   90.00
#
_symmetry.space_group_name_H-M   'P 1'
#
loop_
_entity.id
_entity.type
_entity.pdbx_description
1 polymer ?
#
loop_
_entity_poly.entity_id
_entity_poly.type
_entity_poly.pdbx_seq_one_letter_code
_entity_poly.pdbx_strand_id
1 'polypeptide(L)'
;MESNIIEFLRKEVVNGLFQTTTMQTVWNVWQNKIREILPQNCNEQDFLNLGDYLSDIFKSTGGEGRAQGELSGGGNAWESLIVWYINICCVNTRVVAFKKMGQVPLPIKEAITVNYENFSCSTESDITVVIFPDEDCFTSKEDAHIFFNSRGKYMKKELDKEVGEYFDKFSIGIIQCKTNWNDNAQIPMLWDMIYSAGGFRGRQISVGVNNYSIQSLDSFTYSFVTVPSNKLSNFKPNSVSVKRVKGLSGGNYWGRITEQGIARSVKEIFNNYNSGFDNKNIRTTLKNAV
;
A
#
# COMPACT_ATOMS: atom_id res chain seq x y z
N MET A 1 15.84 11.26 -17.68
CA MET A 1 14.97 10.07 -17.62
C MET A 1 15.18 9.43 -16.26
N GLU A 2 14.10 9.07 -15.54
CA GLU A 2 14.23 8.20 -14.38
C GLU A 2 15.03 6.94 -14.72
N SER A 3 15.57 6.28 -13.70
CA SER A 3 16.39 5.08 -13.86
C SER A 3 15.64 3.90 -14.47
N ASN A 4 14.32 3.76 -14.28
CA ASN A 4 13.49 2.74 -14.97
C ASN A 4 11.99 3.09 -14.85
N ILE A 5 11.11 2.25 -15.41
CA ILE A 5 9.65 2.45 -15.35
C ILE A 5 9.10 2.37 -13.91
N ILE A 6 9.75 1.65 -13.01
CA ILE A 6 9.32 1.51 -11.62
C ILE A 6 9.52 2.84 -10.87
N GLU A 7 10.71 3.45 -10.98
CA GLU A 7 10.96 4.80 -10.45
C GLU A 7 10.07 5.86 -11.12
N PHE A 8 9.87 5.70 -12.43
CA PHE A 8 8.68 6.09 -13.19
C PHE A 8 7.41 6.31 -12.35
N LEU A 9 6.77 5.18 -12.14
CA LEU A 9 5.46 5.06 -11.53
C LEU A 9 5.47 5.55 -10.09
N ARG A 10 6.53 5.26 -9.32
CA ARG A 10 6.67 5.73 -7.94
C ARG A 10 6.64 7.25 -7.86
N LYS A 11 7.40 7.92 -8.72
CA LYS A 11 7.42 9.39 -8.76
C LYS A 11 6.04 9.95 -9.13
N GLU A 12 5.38 9.38 -10.14
CA GLU A 12 4.03 9.80 -10.54
C GLU A 12 3.01 9.63 -9.41
N VAL A 13 3.08 8.53 -8.66
CA VAL A 13 2.23 8.33 -7.48
C VAL A 13 2.52 9.37 -6.41
N VAL A 14 3.78 9.53 -6.01
CA VAL A 14 4.18 10.43 -4.91
C VAL A 14 3.87 11.89 -5.27
N ASN A 15 4.21 12.35 -6.48
CA ASN A 15 3.85 13.68 -6.95
C ASN A 15 2.32 13.87 -6.98
N GLY A 16 1.59 12.85 -7.44
CA GLY A 16 0.14 12.85 -7.45
C GLY A 16 -0.50 12.98 -6.07
N LEU A 17 0.16 12.51 -5.00
CA LEU A 17 -0.29 12.73 -3.62
C LEU A 17 -0.22 14.22 -3.26
N PHE A 18 0.92 14.87 -3.52
CA PHE A 18 1.17 16.27 -3.18
C PHE A 18 0.33 17.29 -3.99
N GLN A 19 -0.29 16.85 -5.07
CA GLN A 19 -1.26 17.64 -5.83
C GLN A 19 -2.68 17.61 -5.24
N THR A 20 -2.95 16.71 -4.29
CA THR A 20 -4.29 16.64 -3.66
C THR A 20 -4.47 17.72 -2.60
N THR A 21 -5.69 18.25 -2.49
CA THR A 21 -6.05 19.24 -1.46
C THR A 21 -5.74 18.72 -0.05
N THR A 22 -6.05 17.46 0.24
CA THR A 22 -5.76 16.85 1.55
C THR A 22 -4.29 16.93 1.92
N MET A 23 -3.38 16.50 1.03
CA MET A 23 -1.94 16.56 1.31
C MET A 23 -1.44 17.99 1.40
N GLN A 24 -1.89 18.90 0.52
CA GLN A 24 -1.50 20.31 0.56
C GLN A 24 -1.86 20.99 1.89
N THR A 25 -2.99 20.61 2.49
CA THR A 25 -3.41 21.12 3.79
C THR A 25 -2.56 20.61 4.96
N VAL A 26 -2.23 19.31 4.98
CA VAL A 26 -1.60 18.68 6.16
C VAL A 26 -0.07 18.63 6.09
N TRP A 27 0.51 18.67 4.89
CA TRP A 27 1.93 18.33 4.68
C TRP A 27 2.90 19.25 5.40
N ASN A 28 2.64 20.56 5.46
CA ASN A 28 3.55 21.49 6.15
C ASN A 28 3.71 21.13 7.64
N VAL A 29 2.63 20.69 8.29
CA VAL A 29 2.67 20.25 9.69
C VAL A 29 3.37 18.90 9.81
N TRP A 30 3.01 17.93 8.95
CA TRP A 30 3.63 16.60 8.96
C TRP A 30 5.13 16.63 8.66
N GLN A 31 5.55 17.44 7.70
CA GLN A 31 6.95 17.61 7.33
C GLN A 31 7.77 18.13 8.51
N ASN A 32 7.26 19.11 9.26
CA ASN A 32 7.90 19.60 10.47
C ASN A 32 7.99 18.49 11.52
N LYS A 33 6.89 17.74 11.75
CA LYS A 33 6.89 16.61 12.69
C LYS A 33 7.87 15.51 12.30
N ILE A 34 7.96 15.18 11.01
CA ILE A 34 8.94 14.20 10.49
C ILE A 34 10.36 14.69 10.75
N ARG A 35 10.67 15.97 10.52
CA ARG A 35 11.99 16.56 10.78
C ARG A 35 12.34 16.58 12.27
N GLU A 36 11.37 16.68 13.16
CA GLU A 36 11.60 16.55 14.61
C GLU A 36 11.91 15.11 15.03
N ILE A 37 11.31 14.12 14.36
CA ILE A 37 11.52 12.69 14.66
C ILE A 37 12.84 12.18 14.06
N LEU A 38 13.17 12.62 12.84
CA LEU A 38 14.39 12.21 12.16
C LEU A 38 15.61 12.92 12.75
N PRO A 39 16.71 12.21 13.06
CA PRO A 39 17.94 12.83 13.50
C PRO A 39 18.58 13.65 12.36
N GLN A 40 19.45 14.61 12.68
CA GLN A 40 20.09 15.47 11.67
C GLN A 40 20.92 14.69 10.63
N ASN A 41 21.52 13.57 11.04
CA ASN A 41 22.22 12.63 10.15
C ASN A 41 21.39 11.35 10.01
N CYS A 42 20.31 11.41 9.22
CA CYS A 42 19.44 10.26 8.98
C CYS A 42 20.17 9.15 8.25
N ASN A 43 19.95 7.90 8.67
CA ASN A 43 20.26 6.71 7.89
C ASN A 43 18.97 5.98 7.48
N GLU A 44 19.11 4.87 6.77
CA GLU A 44 18.02 4.06 6.24
C GLU A 44 17.09 3.54 7.34
N GLN A 45 17.67 3.15 8.47
CA GLN A 45 16.93 2.61 9.60
C GLN A 45 16.10 3.70 10.28
N ASP A 46 16.52 4.96 10.23
CA ASP A 46 15.74 6.10 10.73
C ASP A 46 14.49 6.31 9.89
N PHE A 47 14.59 6.21 8.56
CA PHE A 47 13.42 6.26 7.67
C PHE A 47 12.47 5.09 7.91
N LEU A 48 12.98 3.86 8.06
CA LEU A 48 12.14 2.72 8.44
C LEU A 48 11.47 2.94 9.80
N ASN A 49 12.20 3.47 10.79
CA ASN A 49 11.67 3.71 12.12
C ASN A 49 10.57 4.78 12.16
N LEU A 50 10.41 5.63 11.14
CA LEU A 50 9.23 6.51 11.03
C LEU A 50 7.91 5.74 11.08
N GLY A 51 7.91 4.46 10.67
CA GLY A 51 6.73 3.57 10.77
C GLY A 51 6.15 3.49 12.18
N ASP A 52 7.01 3.60 13.21
CA ASP A 52 6.60 3.60 14.62
C ASP A 52 5.91 4.90 15.07
N TYR A 53 5.96 5.96 14.26
CA TYR A 53 5.50 7.30 14.61
C TYR A 53 4.43 7.84 13.66
N LEU A 54 4.03 7.08 12.62
CA LEU A 54 3.05 7.55 11.62
C LEU A 54 1.72 7.96 12.24
N SER A 55 1.28 7.31 13.33
CA SER A 55 0.05 7.69 14.03
C SER A 55 0.18 9.07 14.68
N ASP A 56 1.35 9.40 15.22
CA ASP A 56 1.58 10.66 15.91
C ASP A 56 1.74 11.79 14.88
N ILE A 57 2.41 11.52 13.76
CA ILE A 57 2.46 12.43 12.59
C ILE A 57 1.03 12.70 12.10
N PHE A 58 0.25 11.66 11.82
CA PHE A 58 -1.13 11.79 11.35
C PHE A 58 -2.00 12.62 12.31
N LYS A 59 -1.88 12.38 13.63
CA LYS A 59 -2.66 13.08 14.66
C LYS A 59 -2.25 14.53 14.87
N SER A 60 -1.05 14.95 14.43
CA SER A 60 -0.59 16.35 14.54
C SER A 60 -1.46 17.36 13.79
N THR A 61 -2.33 16.90 12.89
CA THR A 61 -3.29 17.72 12.15
C THR A 61 -4.76 17.39 12.45
N GLY A 62 -5.02 16.54 13.45
CA GLY A 62 -6.39 16.20 13.87
C GLY A 62 -6.93 17.21 14.87
N GLY A 63 -8.13 17.76 14.63
CA GLY A 63 -8.78 18.70 15.54
C GLY A 63 -9.27 18.06 16.85
N GLU A 64 -9.30 18.85 17.93
CA GLU A 64 -9.95 18.50 19.20
C GLU A 64 -11.48 18.57 19.07
N GLY A 65 -12.10 17.78 18.20
CA GLY A 65 -13.56 17.81 18.06
C GLY A 65 -14.04 17.11 16.81
N ARG A 66 -14.54 15.88 16.96
CA ARG A 66 -15.05 15.03 15.87
C ARG A 66 -16.25 15.69 15.17
N ALA A 67 -16.04 16.43 14.09
CA ALA A 67 -17.09 16.82 13.17
C ALA A 67 -17.14 15.87 11.95
N GLN A 68 -18.35 15.58 11.46
CA GLN A 68 -18.60 14.50 10.48
C GLN A 68 -17.92 14.69 9.10
N GLY A 69 -17.53 15.92 8.74
CA GLY A 69 -16.74 16.23 7.54
C GLY A 69 -15.23 15.92 7.67
N GLU A 70 -14.71 15.82 8.90
CA GLU A 70 -13.30 15.49 9.16
C GLU A 70 -13.04 13.97 9.05
N LEU A 71 -14.09 13.16 9.15
CA LEU A 71 -14.04 11.69 9.08
C LEU A 71 -13.62 11.16 7.69
N SER A 72 -14.10 11.78 6.61
CA SER A 72 -13.72 11.39 5.22
C SER A 72 -12.35 11.96 4.83
N GLY A 73 -12.02 13.18 5.27
CA GLY A 73 -10.69 13.78 5.11
C GLY A 73 -9.60 12.99 5.85
N GLY A 74 -9.90 12.49 7.05
CA GLY A 74 -8.96 11.71 7.86
C GLY A 74 -8.59 10.36 7.25
N GLY A 75 -9.54 9.62 6.66
CA GLY A 75 -9.26 8.37 5.95
C GLY A 75 -8.32 8.60 4.77
N ASN A 76 -8.70 9.53 3.89
CA ASN A 76 -7.93 9.90 2.71
C ASN A 76 -6.51 10.42 3.06
N ALA A 77 -6.37 11.16 4.15
CA ALA A 77 -5.09 11.63 4.67
C ALA A 77 -4.23 10.45 5.17
N TRP A 78 -4.81 9.53 5.96
CA TRP A 78 -4.10 8.37 6.48
C TRP A 78 -3.56 7.47 5.37
N GLU A 79 -4.41 7.16 4.38
CA GLU A 79 -4.00 6.42 3.19
C GLU A 79 -2.83 7.10 2.48
N SER A 80 -2.90 8.42 2.29
CA SER A 80 -1.84 9.19 1.63
C SER A 80 -0.52 9.12 2.40
N LEU A 81 -0.57 9.16 3.74
CA LEU A 81 0.61 9.03 4.59
C LEU A 81 1.24 7.64 4.46
N ILE A 82 0.43 6.57 4.45
CA ILE A 82 0.91 5.20 4.26
C ILE A 82 1.53 5.01 2.88
N VAL A 83 0.87 5.50 1.82
CA VAL A 83 1.40 5.41 0.44
C VAL A 83 2.71 6.19 0.30
N TRP A 84 2.79 7.39 0.88
CA TRP A 84 4.03 8.16 0.91
C TRP A 84 5.14 7.39 1.63
N TYR A 85 4.86 6.88 2.84
CA TYR A 85 5.84 6.17 3.65
C TYR A 85 6.38 4.91 2.95
N ILE A 86 5.50 4.07 2.40
CA ILE A 86 5.92 2.85 1.69
C ILE A 86 6.78 3.21 0.48
N ASN A 87 6.36 4.16 -0.36
CA ASN A 87 7.13 4.51 -1.56
C ASN A 87 8.50 5.11 -1.23
N ILE A 88 8.62 5.94 -0.19
CA ILE A 88 9.92 6.48 0.25
C ILE A 88 10.84 5.36 0.77
N CYS A 89 10.31 4.41 1.54
CA CYS A 89 11.10 3.26 2.01
C CYS A 89 11.45 2.27 0.90
N CYS A 90 10.82 2.38 -0.28
CA CYS A 90 10.98 1.47 -1.40
C CYS A 90 11.63 2.14 -2.62
N VAL A 91 12.32 3.27 -2.46
CA VAL A 91 13.11 3.88 -3.54
C VAL A 91 14.18 2.90 -4.02
N ASN A 92 14.39 2.82 -5.34
CA ASN A 92 15.30 1.88 -6.01
C ASN A 92 14.99 0.40 -5.74
N THR A 93 13.73 0.07 -5.40
CA THR A 93 13.25 -1.32 -5.29
C THR A 93 12.23 -1.62 -6.39
N ARG A 94 11.84 -2.89 -6.53
CA ARG A 94 10.74 -3.30 -7.42
C ARG A 94 9.34 -3.12 -6.82
N VAL A 95 9.22 -2.41 -5.70
CA VAL A 95 7.96 -2.23 -4.95
C VAL A 95 7.39 -0.83 -5.14
N VAL A 96 6.14 -0.74 -5.58
CA VAL A 96 5.40 0.54 -5.71
C VAL A 96 4.04 0.42 -5.04
N ALA A 97 3.71 1.36 -4.16
CA ALA A 97 2.38 1.45 -3.56
C ALA A 97 1.52 2.46 -4.30
N PHE A 98 0.37 2.05 -4.82
CA PHE A 98 -0.58 2.87 -5.55
C PHE A 98 -1.80 3.17 -4.69
N LYS A 99 -2.20 4.44 -4.65
CA LYS A 99 -3.47 4.86 -4.05
C LYS A 99 -4.63 4.85 -5.04
N LYS A 100 -4.38 5.33 -6.26
CA LYS A 100 -5.42 5.48 -7.28
C LYS A 100 -5.47 4.25 -8.16
N MET A 101 -6.60 3.55 -8.18
CA MET A 101 -6.82 2.38 -9.05
C MET A 101 -6.62 2.66 -10.54
N GLY A 102 -6.77 3.92 -10.99
CA GLY A 102 -6.48 4.30 -12.37
C GLY A 102 -4.98 4.27 -12.74
N GLN A 103 -4.07 4.30 -11.75
CA GLN A 103 -2.62 4.20 -11.96
C GLN A 103 -2.13 2.75 -11.93
N VAL A 104 -2.91 1.83 -11.37
CA VAL A 104 -2.59 0.40 -11.33
C VAL A 104 -2.69 -0.19 -12.75
N PRO A 105 -1.75 -1.06 -13.17
CA PRO A 105 -1.85 -1.77 -14.45
C PRO A 105 -3.17 -2.55 -14.56
N LEU A 106 -3.74 -2.57 -15.76
CA LEU A 106 -5.07 -3.14 -15.99
C LEU A 106 -5.16 -4.63 -15.60
N PRO A 107 -4.22 -5.52 -15.97
CA PRO A 107 -4.25 -6.92 -15.55
C PRO A 107 -4.34 -7.11 -14.02
N ILE A 108 -3.59 -6.30 -13.26
CA ILE A 108 -3.60 -6.35 -11.80
C ILE A 108 -4.95 -5.88 -11.27
N LYS A 109 -5.48 -4.77 -11.80
CA LYS A 109 -6.81 -4.26 -11.43
C LYS A 109 -7.90 -5.32 -11.69
N GLU A 110 -7.83 -6.00 -12.83
CA GLU A 110 -8.78 -7.06 -13.20
C GLU A 110 -8.68 -8.25 -12.26
N ALA A 111 -7.46 -8.66 -11.89
CA ALA A 111 -7.23 -9.76 -10.95
C ALA A 111 -7.86 -9.52 -9.58
N ILE A 112 -7.78 -8.29 -9.06
CA ILE A 112 -8.31 -7.92 -7.75
C ILE A 112 -9.77 -7.44 -7.78
N THR A 113 -10.41 -7.44 -8.96
CA THR A 113 -11.82 -7.07 -9.07
C THR A 113 -12.70 -8.15 -8.45
N VAL A 114 -13.63 -7.77 -7.58
CA VAL A 114 -14.61 -8.70 -6.99
C VAL A 114 -15.97 -8.45 -7.60
N ASN A 115 -16.60 -9.51 -8.09
CA ASN A 115 -17.92 -9.44 -8.71
C ASN A 115 -18.98 -10.00 -7.77
N TYR A 116 -20.11 -9.30 -7.70
CA TYR A 116 -21.34 -9.71 -7.04
C TYR A 116 -22.43 -9.78 -8.10
N GLU A 117 -22.80 -10.99 -8.52
CA GLU A 117 -23.71 -11.19 -9.65
C GLU A 117 -23.24 -10.40 -10.90
N ASN A 118 -24.00 -9.38 -11.32
CA ASN A 118 -23.69 -8.50 -12.46
C ASN A 118 -22.99 -7.19 -12.07
N PHE A 119 -22.61 -7.02 -10.80
CA PHE A 119 -21.96 -5.83 -10.28
C PHE A 119 -20.48 -6.07 -9.95
N SER A 120 -19.59 -5.39 -10.65
CA SER A 120 -18.15 -5.44 -10.37
C SER A 120 -17.75 -4.34 -9.40
N CYS A 121 -17.10 -4.73 -8.30
CA CYS A 121 -16.51 -3.82 -7.32
C CYS A 121 -14.98 -3.85 -7.43
N SER A 122 -14.39 -2.72 -7.80
CA SER A 122 -12.93 -2.53 -7.85
C SER A 122 -12.47 -1.38 -6.94
N THR A 123 -13.34 -0.88 -6.05
CA THR A 123 -13.15 0.39 -5.32
C THR A 123 -12.80 0.21 -3.84
N GLU A 124 -12.75 -1.02 -3.33
CA GLU A 124 -12.60 -1.23 -1.88
C GLU A 124 -11.15 -1.19 -1.40
N SER A 125 -10.18 -1.55 -2.25
CA SER A 125 -8.77 -1.49 -1.89
C SER A 125 -8.31 -0.04 -1.76
N ASP A 126 -7.97 0.38 -0.54
CA ASP A 126 -7.46 1.74 -0.31
C ASP A 126 -6.06 1.92 -0.92
N ILE A 127 -5.23 0.88 -0.85
CA ILE A 127 -3.87 0.88 -1.42
C ILE A 127 -3.61 -0.48 -2.09
N THR A 128 -3.05 -0.43 -3.30
CA THR A 128 -2.52 -1.59 -4.03
C THR A 128 -1.00 -1.49 -4.12
N VAL A 129 -0.29 -2.41 -3.49
CA VAL A 129 1.16 -2.56 -3.61
C VAL A 129 1.45 -3.56 -4.71
N VAL A 130 2.23 -3.14 -5.70
CA VAL A 130 2.71 -3.98 -6.79
C VAL A 130 4.19 -4.22 -6.61
N ILE A 131 4.57 -5.49 -6.60
CA ILE A 131 5.95 -5.94 -6.64
C ILE A 131 6.19 -6.46 -8.05
N PHE A 132 6.89 -5.66 -8.85
CA PHE A 132 7.26 -5.99 -10.23
C PHE A 132 8.24 -7.15 -10.24
N PRO A 133 8.21 -8.06 -11.22
CA PRO A 133 9.21 -9.12 -11.36
C PRO A 133 10.57 -8.56 -11.77
N ASP A 134 11.62 -9.37 -11.62
CA ASP A 134 12.99 -9.01 -12.01
C ASP A 134 13.19 -9.29 -13.51
N GLU A 135 12.47 -8.54 -14.33
CA GLU A 135 12.56 -8.63 -15.79
C GLU A 135 13.11 -7.31 -16.33
N ASP A 136 14.03 -7.39 -17.29
CA ASP A 136 14.74 -6.24 -17.83
C ASP A 136 13.79 -5.14 -18.30
N CYS A 137 12.66 -5.50 -18.92
CA CYS A 137 11.66 -4.53 -19.36
C CYS A 137 11.15 -3.64 -18.20
N PHE A 138 11.14 -4.10 -16.95
CA PHE A 138 10.75 -3.29 -15.79
C PHE A 138 11.92 -2.63 -15.06
N THR A 139 13.07 -3.30 -14.98
CA THR A 139 14.19 -2.89 -14.11
C THR A 139 15.27 -2.08 -14.83
N SER A 140 15.43 -2.29 -16.14
CA SER A 140 16.43 -1.67 -16.99
C SER A 140 16.09 -0.22 -17.34
N LYS A 141 17.13 0.62 -17.37
CA LYS A 141 16.99 2.01 -17.83
C LYS A 141 16.87 2.08 -19.34
N GLU A 142 17.65 1.23 -19.99
CA GLU A 142 17.74 1.13 -21.43
C GLU A 142 16.40 0.68 -22.00
N ASP A 143 15.72 -0.29 -21.38
CA ASP A 143 14.46 -0.83 -21.88
C ASP A 143 13.23 -0.02 -21.47
N ALA A 144 13.36 0.90 -20.51
CA ALA A 144 12.25 1.75 -20.08
C ALA A 144 11.62 2.57 -21.23
N HIS A 145 12.36 2.81 -22.33
CA HIS A 145 11.87 3.54 -23.49
C HIS A 145 10.61 2.92 -24.14
N ILE A 146 10.38 1.61 -23.99
CA ILE A 146 9.19 0.94 -24.58
C ILE A 146 7.87 1.49 -24.02
N PHE A 147 7.88 2.04 -22.79
CA PHE A 147 6.69 2.60 -22.16
C PHE A 147 6.44 4.07 -22.51
N PHE A 148 7.28 4.67 -23.35
CA PHE A 148 7.16 6.07 -23.74
C PHE A 148 7.11 6.20 -25.25
N ASN A 149 6.24 7.08 -25.76
CA ASN A 149 6.24 7.36 -27.18
C ASN A 149 7.48 8.19 -27.57
N SER A 150 7.66 8.44 -28.88
CA SER A 150 8.77 9.25 -29.40
C SER A 150 8.84 10.69 -28.87
N ARG A 151 7.80 11.19 -28.20
CA ARG A 151 7.75 12.50 -27.53
C ARG A 151 8.00 12.39 -26.02
N GLY A 152 8.36 11.22 -25.50
CA GLY A 152 8.58 10.97 -24.07
C GLY A 152 7.30 10.90 -23.25
N LYS A 153 6.11 10.75 -23.86
CA LYS A 153 4.86 10.60 -23.12
C LYS A 153 4.64 9.15 -22.72
N TYR A 154 4.39 8.94 -21.43
CA TYR A 154 4.06 7.63 -20.87
C TYR A 154 2.82 7.01 -21.53
N MET A 155 2.96 5.74 -21.89
CA MET A 155 1.96 4.93 -22.58
C MET A 155 1.51 3.78 -21.67
N LYS A 156 0.47 4.02 -20.87
CA LYS A 156 -0.09 3.01 -19.96
C LYS A 156 -0.44 1.69 -20.66
N LYS A 157 -0.84 1.72 -21.93
CA LYS A 157 -1.16 0.50 -22.71
C LYS A 157 0.04 -0.43 -22.88
N GLU A 158 1.24 0.10 -23.06
CA GLU A 158 2.45 -0.72 -23.16
C GLU A 158 2.77 -1.35 -21.80
N LEU A 159 2.59 -0.60 -20.69
CA LEU A 159 2.71 -1.19 -19.36
C LEU A 159 1.68 -2.30 -19.14
N ASP A 160 0.42 -2.06 -19.51
CA ASP A 160 -0.66 -3.06 -19.37
C ASP A 160 -0.36 -4.33 -20.19
N LYS A 161 0.27 -4.20 -21.37
CA LYS A 161 0.72 -5.33 -22.20
C LYS A 161 1.80 -6.14 -21.50
N GLU A 162 2.91 -5.52 -21.10
CA GLU A 162 4.03 -6.22 -20.45
C GLU A 162 3.61 -6.85 -19.11
N VAL A 163 2.78 -6.15 -18.32
CA VAL A 163 2.23 -6.72 -17.08
C VAL A 163 1.33 -7.93 -17.36
N GLY A 164 0.61 -7.96 -18.48
CA GLY A 164 -0.18 -9.11 -18.89
C GLY A 164 0.68 -10.31 -19.30
N GLU A 165 1.80 -10.05 -19.98
CA GLU A 165 2.76 -11.07 -20.42
C GLU A 165 3.47 -11.75 -19.24
N TYR A 166 3.90 -10.98 -18.24
CA TYR A 166 4.60 -11.47 -17.06
C TYR A 166 3.69 -11.64 -15.82
N PHE A 167 2.37 -11.67 -16.02
CA PHE A 167 1.38 -11.54 -14.93
C PHE A 167 1.62 -12.50 -13.76
N ASP A 168 1.97 -13.75 -14.07
CA ASP A 168 2.18 -14.81 -13.09
C ASP A 168 3.42 -14.62 -12.21
N LYS A 169 4.33 -13.72 -12.59
CA LYS A 169 5.54 -13.39 -11.81
C LYS A 169 5.33 -12.22 -10.86
N PHE A 170 4.20 -11.54 -10.92
CA PHE A 170 3.92 -10.40 -10.03
C PHE A 170 3.50 -10.89 -8.64
N SER A 171 3.94 -10.15 -7.63
CA SER A 171 3.43 -10.26 -6.26
C SER A 171 2.60 -9.02 -5.95
N ILE A 172 1.41 -9.19 -5.36
CA ILE A 172 0.47 -8.09 -5.09
C ILE A 172 0.08 -8.05 -3.62
N GLY A 173 0.10 -6.86 -3.04
CA GLY A 173 -0.40 -6.59 -1.69
C GLY A 173 -1.56 -5.63 -1.71
N ILE A 174 -2.69 -5.99 -1.13
CA ILE A 174 -3.78 -5.05 -0.84
C ILE A 174 -3.66 -4.59 0.60
N ILE A 175 -3.80 -3.29 0.84
CA ILE A 175 -3.84 -2.73 2.18
C ILE A 175 -5.17 -2.01 2.36
N GLN A 176 -5.92 -2.43 3.38
CA GLN A 176 -7.04 -1.65 3.89
C GLN A 176 -6.57 -0.73 5.00
N CYS A 177 -6.85 0.55 4.85
CA CYS A 177 -6.58 1.60 5.81
C CYS A 177 -7.87 2.02 6.53
N LYS A 178 -7.84 2.06 7.86
CA LYS A 178 -8.95 2.64 8.64
C LYS A 178 -8.44 3.49 9.79
N THR A 179 -9.10 4.62 10.02
CA THR A 179 -8.78 5.56 11.11
C THR A 179 -9.38 5.14 12.47
N ASN A 180 -10.13 4.04 12.51
CA ASN A 180 -10.68 3.42 13.73
C ASN A 180 -10.65 1.90 13.56
N TRP A 181 -10.27 1.19 14.62
CA TRP A 181 -10.08 -0.25 14.64
C TRP A 181 -11.34 -1.05 15.05
N ASN A 182 -12.21 -0.54 15.93
CA ASN A 182 -13.26 -1.33 16.59
C ASN A 182 -14.23 -2.02 15.62
N ASP A 183 -15.17 -1.26 15.06
CA ASP A 183 -16.23 -1.83 14.21
C ASP A 183 -15.71 -2.13 12.79
N ASN A 184 -14.64 -1.44 12.39
CA ASN A 184 -14.09 -1.57 11.05
C ASN A 184 -13.24 -2.83 10.85
N ALA A 185 -12.79 -3.50 11.91
CA ALA A 185 -11.97 -4.73 11.80
C ALA A 185 -12.68 -5.90 11.09
N GLN A 186 -14.02 -5.88 11.01
CA GLN A 186 -14.78 -6.89 10.27
C GLN A 186 -14.56 -6.80 8.76
N ILE A 187 -14.42 -5.58 8.23
CA ILE A 187 -14.32 -5.33 6.79
C ILE A 187 -13.03 -5.96 6.22
N PRO A 188 -11.82 -5.70 6.77
CA PRO A 188 -10.60 -6.37 6.34
C PRO A 188 -10.68 -7.89 6.43
N MET A 189 -11.26 -8.42 7.51
CA MET A 189 -11.43 -9.86 7.70
C MET A 189 -12.30 -10.47 6.61
N LEU A 190 -13.43 -9.85 6.28
CA LEU A 190 -14.33 -10.31 5.23
C LEU A 190 -13.64 -10.33 3.87
N TRP A 191 -12.90 -9.27 3.53
CA TRP A 191 -12.23 -9.18 2.24
C TRP A 191 -11.10 -10.16 2.10
N ASP A 192 -10.26 -10.34 3.12
CA ASP A 192 -9.23 -11.38 3.11
C ASP A 192 -9.84 -12.78 2.93
N MET A 193 -11.00 -13.06 3.53
CA MET A 193 -11.75 -14.30 3.29
C MET A 193 -12.25 -14.42 1.84
N ILE A 194 -12.80 -13.35 1.24
CA ILE A 194 -13.29 -13.36 -0.15
C ILE A 194 -12.13 -13.63 -1.11
N TYR A 195 -11.02 -12.89 -0.97
CA TYR A 195 -9.83 -13.07 -1.81
C TYR A 195 -9.24 -14.47 -1.64
N SER A 196 -9.05 -14.92 -0.39
CA SER A 196 -8.50 -16.25 -0.09
C SER A 196 -9.36 -17.38 -0.66
N ALA A 197 -10.68 -17.23 -0.68
CA ALA A 197 -11.60 -18.22 -1.25
C ALA A 197 -11.66 -18.19 -2.79
N GLY A 198 -11.12 -17.16 -3.45
CA GLY A 198 -11.36 -16.91 -4.87
C GLY A 198 -12.83 -16.57 -5.18
N GLY A 199 -13.54 -16.03 -4.18
CA GLY A 199 -14.99 -15.84 -4.19
C GLY A 199 -15.79 -17.04 -3.68
N PHE A 200 -17.11 -16.93 -3.77
CA PHE A 200 -18.07 -17.95 -3.33
C PHE A 200 -19.01 -18.29 -4.48
N ARG A 201 -18.66 -19.30 -5.28
CA ARG A 201 -19.40 -19.69 -6.51
C ARG A 201 -20.89 -19.93 -6.28
N GLY A 202 -21.25 -20.61 -5.20
CA GLY A 202 -22.66 -20.86 -4.84
C GLY A 202 -23.44 -19.62 -4.38
N ARG A 203 -22.79 -18.45 -4.30
CA ARG A 203 -23.37 -17.16 -3.92
C ARG A 203 -23.12 -16.07 -4.98
N GLN A 204 -22.71 -16.48 -6.18
CA GLN A 204 -22.41 -15.56 -7.29
C GLN A 204 -21.39 -14.46 -6.92
N ILE A 205 -20.45 -14.79 -6.03
CA ILE A 205 -19.30 -13.93 -5.71
C ILE A 205 -18.07 -14.53 -6.39
N SER A 206 -17.36 -13.75 -7.19
CA SER A 206 -16.10 -14.18 -7.82
C SER A 206 -15.02 -13.12 -7.65
N VAL A 207 -13.76 -13.55 -7.76
CA VAL A 207 -12.59 -12.68 -7.75
C VAL A 207 -11.86 -12.87 -9.07
N GLY A 208 -11.48 -11.77 -9.72
CA GLY A 208 -10.87 -11.78 -11.03
C GLY A 208 -11.88 -11.62 -12.16
N VAL A 209 -11.42 -11.04 -13.28
CA VAL A 209 -12.16 -10.91 -14.54
C VAL A 209 -11.18 -11.02 -15.71
N ASN A 210 -11.69 -11.23 -16.93
CA ASN A 210 -10.89 -11.23 -18.17
C ASN A 210 -9.66 -12.17 -18.13
N ASN A 211 -9.81 -13.33 -17.50
CA ASN A 211 -8.78 -14.36 -17.28
C ASN A 211 -7.63 -13.95 -16.32
N TYR A 212 -7.72 -12.80 -15.67
CA TYR A 212 -6.82 -12.44 -14.59
C TYR A 212 -7.42 -12.80 -13.23
N SER A 213 -6.60 -13.39 -12.39
CA SER A 213 -6.99 -13.89 -11.07
C SER A 213 -5.80 -13.78 -10.14
N ILE A 214 -6.06 -13.42 -8.88
CA ILE A 214 -5.01 -13.37 -7.86
C ILE A 214 -4.38 -14.73 -7.57
N GLN A 215 -5.05 -15.84 -7.94
CA GLN A 215 -4.52 -17.20 -7.79
C GLN A 215 -3.44 -17.52 -8.82
N SER A 216 -3.34 -16.73 -9.91
CA SER A 216 -2.31 -16.91 -10.93
C SER A 216 -1.06 -16.06 -10.66
N LEU A 217 -1.07 -15.19 -9.66
CA LEU A 217 0.09 -14.38 -9.25
C LEU A 217 1.11 -15.23 -8.49
N ASP A 218 2.37 -14.79 -8.44
CA ASP A 218 3.43 -15.40 -7.61
C ASP A 218 3.05 -15.36 -6.12
N SER A 219 2.52 -14.22 -5.68
CA SER A 219 1.92 -14.12 -4.35
C SER A 219 0.86 -13.03 -4.24
N PHE A 220 -0.06 -13.22 -3.32
CA PHE A 220 -1.07 -12.24 -2.94
C PHE A 220 -1.14 -12.11 -1.43
N THR A 221 -1.22 -10.88 -0.93
CA THR A 221 -1.43 -10.59 0.49
C THR A 221 -2.51 -9.54 0.70
N TYR A 222 -3.25 -9.65 1.79
CA TYR A 222 -4.20 -8.65 2.23
C TYR A 222 -3.83 -8.20 3.65
N SER A 223 -3.53 -6.92 3.81
CA SER A 223 -3.07 -6.31 5.05
C SER A 223 -4.10 -5.31 5.58
N PHE A 224 -4.07 -5.10 6.90
CA PHE A 224 -4.82 -4.05 7.54
C PHE A 224 -3.87 -3.07 8.24
N VAL A 225 -4.04 -1.78 7.99
CA VAL A 225 -3.22 -0.70 8.57
C VAL A 225 -4.12 0.34 9.22
N THR A 226 -4.06 0.46 10.54
CA THR A 226 -4.95 1.38 11.27
C THR A 226 -4.23 2.49 12.02
N VAL A 227 -4.93 3.61 12.19
CA VAL A 227 -4.63 4.57 13.27
C VAL A 227 -5.58 4.26 14.43
N PRO A 228 -5.07 3.87 15.61
CA PRO A 228 -5.92 3.75 16.79
C PRO A 228 -6.30 5.16 17.27
N SER A 229 -7.44 5.68 16.80
CA SER A 229 -8.04 6.95 17.28
C SER A 229 -8.79 6.79 18.61
N ASN A 230 -9.09 5.55 19.02
CA ASN A 230 -9.61 5.20 20.34
C ASN A 230 -8.47 5.12 21.38
N LYS A 231 -8.83 5.11 22.66
CA LYS A 231 -7.88 4.87 23.77
C LYS A 231 -7.19 3.52 23.56
N LEU A 232 -5.86 3.52 23.54
CA LEU A 232 -5.05 2.33 23.28
C LEU A 232 -5.31 1.21 24.29
N SER A 233 -5.60 1.56 25.54
CA SER A 233 -5.96 0.62 26.61
C SER A 233 -7.20 -0.23 26.33
N ASN A 234 -7.99 0.12 25.30
CA ASN A 234 -9.15 -0.67 24.86
C ASN A 234 -8.73 -1.88 24.01
N PHE A 235 -7.52 -1.90 23.45
CA PHE A 235 -7.02 -2.99 22.64
C PHE A 235 -6.19 -3.94 23.49
N LYS A 236 -6.66 -5.18 23.62
CA LYS A 236 -5.98 -6.27 24.30
C LYS A 236 -5.81 -7.42 23.31
N PRO A 237 -4.85 -8.35 23.53
CA PRO A 237 -4.66 -9.49 22.62
C PRO A 237 -5.90 -10.39 22.43
N ASN A 238 -6.86 -10.32 23.35
CA ASN A 238 -8.14 -11.02 23.30
C ASN A 238 -9.34 -10.16 22.87
N SER A 239 -9.15 -8.87 22.59
CA SER A 239 -10.19 -8.01 22.04
C SER A 239 -10.67 -8.56 20.69
N VAL A 240 -11.97 -8.54 20.45
CA VAL A 240 -12.57 -9.07 19.21
C VAL A 240 -12.01 -8.37 17.97
N SER A 241 -11.84 -7.05 18.02
CA SER A 241 -11.24 -6.25 16.94
C SER A 241 -9.82 -6.71 16.58
N VAL A 242 -9.01 -7.05 17.57
CA VAL A 242 -7.65 -7.61 17.39
C VAL A 242 -7.71 -9.01 16.79
N LYS A 243 -8.59 -9.88 17.32
CA LYS A 243 -8.72 -11.28 16.84
C LYS A 243 -9.16 -11.36 15.38
N ARG A 244 -10.06 -10.48 14.93
CA ARG A 244 -10.57 -10.44 13.55
C ARG A 244 -9.47 -10.23 12.51
N VAL A 245 -8.48 -9.39 12.83
CA VAL A 245 -7.41 -9.03 11.87
C VAL A 245 -6.09 -9.77 12.13
N LYS A 246 -6.00 -10.57 13.20
CA LYS A 246 -4.79 -11.31 13.54
C LYS A 246 -4.38 -12.33 12.47
N GLY A 247 -5.37 -12.91 11.79
CA GLY A 247 -5.17 -13.98 10.80
C GLY A 247 -5.06 -13.51 9.35
N LEU A 248 -5.05 -12.19 9.09
CA LEU A 248 -4.96 -11.67 7.72
C LEU A 248 -3.67 -12.14 7.05
N SER A 249 -3.75 -12.50 5.77
CA SER A 249 -2.63 -13.03 4.98
C SER A 249 -1.40 -12.11 4.94
N GLY A 250 -1.61 -10.80 4.78
CA GLY A 250 -0.56 -9.78 4.90
C GLY A 250 -0.38 -9.25 6.33
N GLY A 251 -1.37 -9.49 7.18
CA GLY A 251 -1.34 -9.21 8.61
C GLY A 251 -1.83 -7.82 9.04
N ASN A 252 -1.71 -7.56 10.34
CA ASN A 252 -2.28 -6.38 10.99
C ASN A 252 -1.19 -5.42 11.50
N TYR A 253 -1.32 -4.15 11.13
CA TYR A 253 -0.35 -3.11 11.38
C TYR A 253 -0.97 -1.81 11.87
N TRP A 254 -0.15 -0.98 12.50
CA TRP A 254 -0.50 0.39 12.89
C TRP A 254 0.71 1.33 12.81
N GLY A 255 0.48 2.64 12.85
CA GLY A 255 1.55 3.63 12.86
C GLY A 255 2.19 3.83 14.25
N ARG A 256 2.39 2.77 15.02
CA ARG A 256 2.95 2.78 16.38
C ARG A 256 3.96 1.65 16.54
N ILE A 257 4.83 1.73 17.55
CA ILE A 257 5.69 0.61 17.95
C ILE A 257 4.86 -0.67 18.11
N THR A 258 5.42 -1.80 17.68
CA THR A 258 4.79 -3.12 17.80
C THR A 258 4.40 -3.44 19.23
N GLU A 259 3.15 -3.86 19.41
CA GLU A 259 2.65 -4.37 20.68
C GLU A 259 2.24 -5.83 20.51
N GLN A 260 2.94 -6.71 21.22
CA GLN A 260 2.83 -8.15 21.02
C GLN A 260 1.39 -8.64 21.23
N GLY A 261 0.88 -9.36 20.23
CA GLY A 261 -0.47 -9.90 20.25
C GLY A 261 -1.58 -8.90 19.91
N ILE A 262 -1.24 -7.63 19.63
CA ILE A 262 -2.19 -6.58 19.24
C ILE A 262 -1.97 -6.19 17.78
N ALA A 263 -0.89 -5.49 17.46
CA ALA A 263 -0.56 -5.05 16.10
C ALA A 263 0.94 -4.83 15.94
N ARG A 264 1.43 -5.02 14.73
CA ARG A 264 2.81 -4.72 14.35
C ARG A 264 2.94 -3.26 13.93
N SER A 265 4.11 -2.69 14.09
CA SER A 265 4.45 -1.42 13.45
C SER A 265 4.39 -1.55 11.94
N VAL A 266 3.89 -0.51 11.26
CA VAL A 266 3.88 -0.44 9.80
C VAL A 266 5.28 -0.65 9.21
N LYS A 267 6.37 -0.37 9.93
CA LYS A 267 7.73 -0.69 9.45
C LYS A 267 7.99 -2.18 9.22
N GLU A 268 7.17 -3.06 9.79
CA GLU A 268 7.27 -4.51 9.59
C GLU A 268 6.46 -4.99 8.37
N ILE A 269 5.72 -4.11 7.67
CA ILE A 269 4.94 -4.47 6.49
C ILE A 269 5.81 -4.93 5.33
N PHE A 270 7.04 -4.43 5.25
CA PHE A 270 7.98 -4.75 4.18
C PHE A 270 8.38 -6.23 4.13
N ASN A 271 8.18 -6.99 5.21
CA ASN A 271 8.36 -8.45 5.19
C ASN A 271 7.45 -9.14 4.15
N ASN A 272 6.33 -8.51 3.78
CA ASN A 272 5.43 -9.01 2.73
C ASN A 272 5.97 -8.74 1.31
N TYR A 273 6.99 -7.89 1.17
CA TYR A 273 7.48 -7.39 -0.12
C TYR A 273 8.92 -7.83 -0.40
N ASN A 274 9.42 -8.84 0.32
CA ASN A 274 10.78 -9.33 0.22
C ASN A 274 11.20 -9.72 -1.20
N SER A 275 10.27 -10.21 -2.01
CA SER A 275 10.56 -10.56 -3.42
C SER A 275 10.93 -9.34 -4.26
N GLY A 276 10.64 -8.11 -3.83
CA GLY A 276 10.98 -6.87 -4.54
C GLY A 276 12.27 -6.18 -4.06
N PHE A 277 12.99 -6.77 -3.10
CA PHE A 277 14.23 -6.22 -2.55
C PHE A 277 15.45 -7.05 -2.96
N ASP A 278 16.57 -6.38 -3.20
CA ASP A 278 17.85 -7.04 -3.37
C ASP A 278 18.19 -7.87 -2.12
N ASN A 279 18.64 -9.10 -2.33
CA ASN A 279 18.91 -10.07 -1.26
C ASN A 279 17.72 -10.29 -0.30
N LYS A 280 16.49 -9.98 -0.73
CA LYS A 280 15.26 -10.11 0.06
C LYS A 280 15.28 -9.31 1.37
N ASN A 281 16.00 -8.19 1.42
CA ASN A 281 16.13 -7.39 2.63
C ASN A 281 16.13 -5.89 2.33
N ILE A 282 15.07 -5.20 2.78
CA ILE A 282 14.88 -3.76 2.59
C ILE A 282 16.04 -2.91 3.15
N ARG A 283 16.69 -3.34 4.24
CA ARG A 283 17.82 -2.58 4.82
C ARG A 283 19.01 -2.56 3.88
N THR A 284 19.28 -3.68 3.21
CA THR A 284 20.38 -3.79 2.26
C THR A 284 20.10 -2.92 1.04
N THR A 285 18.86 -2.92 0.52
CA THR A 285 18.51 -2.10 -0.64
C THR A 285 18.52 -0.60 -0.33
N LEU A 286 17.98 -0.18 0.81
CA LEU A 286 18.02 1.23 1.20
C LEU A 286 19.46 1.75 1.35
N LYS A 287 20.39 0.92 1.85
CA LYS A 287 21.79 1.31 2.04
C LYS A 287 22.51 1.60 0.72
N ASN A 288 22.05 1.01 -0.38
CA ASN A 288 22.61 1.23 -1.71
C ASN A 288 21.93 2.42 -2.43
N ALA A 289 20.84 2.95 -1.87
CA ALA A 289 20.04 4.03 -2.45
C ALA A 289 20.39 5.43 -1.91
N VAL A 290 21.02 5.50 -0.74
CA VAL A 290 21.54 6.72 -0.08
C VAL A 290 23.02 6.89 -0.40
#